data_AF-A0A7Y7IJN3-F1
#
_entry.id   AF-A0A7Y7IJN3-F1
#
_cell.length_a   1.000
_cell.length_b   1.000
_cell.length_c   1.000
_cell.angle_alpha   90.00
_cell.angle_beta   90.00
_cell.angle_gamma   90.00
#
_symmetry.space_group_name_H-M   'P 1'
#
loop_
_entity.id
_entity.type
_entity.pdbx_description
1 polymer ?
#
loop_
_entity_poly.entity_id
_entity_poly.type
_entity_poly.pdbx_seq_one_letter_code
_entity_poly.pdbx_strand_id
1 'polypeptide(L)'
;MSILRLSGNQPANRFYRGGAKIRAFRAGKGAAASGSHVPEDWVGSTTTIFGEASLGLSRVAGGQSLRDAVAEDPVHWLGEEHVIAFGADTMVLVKMLDAGQRLPVHLHPTRHFAATHLGRHHGKAEAWLVLEGGIVHLGFRHDVLAYELAEWVRTQDTSAMLDAMHAIEVFPGDSVFVPPGMPHAIGEGVFLVEVQEPEDLSILLEWDGYALDGTSKGHLGLGFRTALSAIDHRGRSEAKIGALITRAGASTLAAGSEVFFRVERLTASGRIELDAGFGVIVVTVGEGSLETADGQRLAVAAGDTLLVPFGAGRVLAGGSMDFIWCRPPMPGPEHSVSSTSGARSRTSL
;
A
#
# COMPACT_ATOMS: atom_id res chain seq x y z
N MET A 1 -23.50 -3.18 -10.76
CA MET A 1 -22.63 -2.05 -11.18
C MET A 1 -21.30 -2.67 -11.57
N SER A 2 -20.72 -2.15 -12.64
CA SER A 2 -19.61 -2.75 -13.37
C SER A 2 -18.25 -2.67 -12.66
N ILE A 3 -17.38 -3.63 -12.95
CA ILE A 3 -15.93 -3.50 -12.78
C ILE A 3 -15.45 -2.28 -13.58
N LEU A 4 -14.60 -1.46 -12.96
CA LEU A 4 -14.07 -0.24 -13.57
C LEU A 4 -12.62 -0.43 -13.99
N ARG A 5 -12.30 -0.09 -15.25
CA ARG A 5 -10.90 0.11 -15.64
C ARG A 5 -10.45 1.48 -15.14
N LEU A 6 -9.37 1.50 -14.36
CA LEU A 6 -8.80 2.72 -13.79
C LEU A 6 -7.73 3.30 -14.70
N SER A 7 -7.80 4.61 -14.93
CA SER A 7 -6.69 5.39 -15.48
C SER A 7 -5.59 5.59 -14.43
N GLY A 8 -4.38 5.97 -14.87
CA GLY A 8 -3.28 6.27 -13.95
C GLY A 8 -3.61 7.43 -13.00
N ASN A 9 -3.36 7.23 -11.71
CA ASN A 9 -3.51 8.25 -10.67
C ASN A 9 -2.15 8.49 -10.06
N GLN A 10 -1.35 9.33 -10.73
CA GLN A 10 0.07 9.47 -10.45
C GLN A 10 0.35 10.88 -9.90
N PRO A 11 0.44 11.05 -8.57
CA PRO A 11 0.70 12.36 -8.01
C PRO A 11 2.09 12.85 -8.44
N ALA A 12 2.14 14.05 -9.01
CA ALA A 12 3.37 14.66 -9.47
C ALA A 12 4.20 15.23 -8.31
N ASN A 13 5.46 15.57 -8.59
CA ASN A 13 6.38 16.25 -7.67
C ASN A 13 6.57 15.50 -6.33
N ARG A 14 6.63 14.16 -6.39
CA ARG A 14 7.08 13.38 -5.24
C ARG A 14 8.54 13.73 -4.94
N PHE A 15 8.97 13.53 -3.71
CA PHE A 15 10.30 13.97 -3.27
C PHE A 15 11.45 13.05 -3.73
N TYR A 16 11.14 11.91 -4.34
CA TYR A 16 12.09 10.97 -4.91
C TYR A 16 11.77 10.70 -6.37
N ARG A 17 12.80 10.33 -7.14
CA ARG A 17 12.67 10.05 -8.56
C ARG A 17 11.91 8.74 -8.82
N GLY A 18 11.05 8.78 -9.83
CA GLY A 18 10.42 7.62 -10.46
C GLY A 18 11.20 7.15 -11.67
N GLY A 19 11.03 5.87 -12.01
CA GLY A 19 11.58 5.28 -13.24
C GLY A 19 10.65 5.44 -14.46
N ALA A 20 10.85 4.58 -15.46
CA ALA A 20 10.05 4.53 -16.68
C ALA A 20 9.06 3.36 -16.71
N LYS A 21 9.09 2.46 -15.74
CA LYS A 21 8.41 1.16 -15.74
C LYS A 21 6.91 1.30 -15.53
N ILE A 22 6.43 2.18 -14.64
CA ILE A 22 4.98 2.44 -14.53
C ILE A 22 4.42 2.93 -15.86
N ARG A 23 5.12 3.86 -16.52
CA ARG A 23 4.70 4.40 -17.82
C ARG A 23 4.70 3.32 -18.90
N ALA A 24 5.74 2.48 -18.95
CA ALA A 24 5.83 1.37 -19.90
C ALA A 24 4.73 0.33 -19.64
N PHE A 25 4.51 -0.03 -18.37
CA PHE A 25 3.49 -0.97 -17.92
C PHE A 25 2.09 -0.49 -18.31
N ARG A 26 1.80 0.81 -18.17
CA ARG A 26 0.51 1.41 -18.57
C ARG A 26 0.43 1.82 -20.04
N ALA A 27 1.40 1.51 -20.89
CA ALA A 27 1.43 2.03 -22.26
C ALA A 27 0.12 1.72 -23.01
N GLY A 28 -0.54 2.78 -23.52
CA GLY A 28 -1.83 2.66 -24.22
C GLY A 28 -3.06 2.50 -23.32
N LYS A 29 -2.93 2.58 -21.98
CA LYS A 29 -4.02 2.35 -20.99
C LYS A 29 -4.50 3.61 -20.25
N GLY A 30 -4.21 4.80 -20.79
CA GLY A 30 -4.53 6.11 -20.17
C GLY A 30 -3.27 6.94 -19.93
N ALA A 31 -3.44 8.22 -19.55
CA ALA A 31 -2.32 9.14 -19.37
C ALA A 31 -1.43 8.71 -18.20
N ALA A 32 -0.24 8.18 -18.48
CA ALA A 32 0.86 8.15 -17.53
C ALA A 32 1.42 9.57 -17.42
N ALA A 33 1.59 10.08 -16.20
CA ALA A 33 2.13 11.41 -16.00
C ALA A 33 3.59 11.47 -16.49
N SER A 34 3.95 12.61 -17.06
CA SER A 34 5.32 12.88 -17.54
C SER A 34 6.12 13.56 -16.45
N GLY A 35 7.32 13.07 -16.17
CA GLY A 35 8.25 13.70 -15.23
C GLY A 35 9.17 12.68 -14.57
N SER A 36 10.26 13.15 -13.99
CA SER A 36 11.19 12.30 -13.24
C SER A 36 10.78 12.07 -11.79
N HIS A 37 9.79 12.81 -11.27
CA HIS A 37 9.32 12.74 -9.87
C HIS A 37 7.86 12.27 -9.81
N VAL A 38 7.61 11.18 -10.53
CA VAL A 38 6.32 10.49 -10.60
C VAL A 38 6.52 8.98 -10.32
N PRO A 39 7.04 8.61 -9.14
CA PRO A 39 7.41 7.23 -8.80
C PRO A 39 6.23 6.30 -8.47
N GLU A 40 5.03 6.85 -8.27
CA GLU A 40 3.89 6.09 -7.74
C GLU A 40 2.65 6.27 -8.62
N ASP A 41 1.84 5.22 -8.67
CA ASP A 41 0.49 5.22 -9.21
C ASP A 41 -0.47 4.67 -8.15
N TRP A 42 -1.37 5.51 -7.64
CA TRP A 42 -2.27 5.20 -6.52
C TRP A 42 -3.59 4.62 -7.06
N VAL A 43 -3.64 3.31 -7.17
CA VAL A 43 -4.68 2.57 -7.89
C VAL A 43 -5.90 2.36 -7.00
N GLY A 44 -7.05 2.90 -7.39
CA GLY A 44 -8.30 2.70 -6.65
C GLY A 44 -8.26 3.33 -5.26
N SER A 45 -7.53 4.42 -5.12
CA SER A 45 -7.25 5.07 -3.84
C SER A 45 -8.43 5.89 -3.32
N THR A 46 -8.73 5.71 -2.03
CA THR A 46 -9.56 6.60 -1.19
C THR A 46 -8.73 7.43 -0.22
N THR A 47 -7.40 7.29 -0.28
CA THR A 47 -6.42 7.95 0.58
C THR A 47 -5.83 9.18 -0.12
N THR A 48 -5.56 10.23 0.65
CA THR A 48 -4.85 11.41 0.15
C THR A 48 -3.38 11.36 0.55
N ILE A 49 -2.56 12.07 -0.22
CA ILE A 49 -1.21 12.43 0.22
C ILE A 49 -1.31 13.12 1.59
N PHE A 50 -0.38 12.81 2.48
CA PHE A 50 -0.40 13.41 3.81
C PHE A 50 -0.30 14.93 3.74
N GLY A 51 -1.28 15.61 4.35
CA GLY A 51 -1.41 17.06 4.33
C GLY A 51 -2.18 17.62 3.13
N GLU A 52 -2.57 16.79 2.16
CA GLU A 52 -3.37 17.18 1.00
C GLU A 52 -4.86 16.86 1.17
N ALA A 53 -5.71 17.68 0.56
CA ALA A 53 -7.18 17.53 0.67
C ALA A 53 -7.77 16.53 -0.33
N SER A 54 -7.16 16.42 -1.52
CA SER A 54 -7.71 15.64 -2.64
C SER A 54 -6.67 14.90 -3.49
N LEU A 55 -5.40 15.31 -3.46
CA LEU A 55 -4.35 14.62 -4.20
C LEU A 55 -4.16 13.21 -3.64
N GLY A 56 -4.11 12.22 -4.54
CA GLY A 56 -4.07 10.79 -4.19
C GLY A 56 -5.39 10.06 -4.40
N LEU A 57 -6.53 10.77 -4.45
CA LEU A 57 -7.84 10.13 -4.66
C LEU A 57 -8.05 9.68 -6.11
N SER A 58 -8.42 8.42 -6.29
CA SER A 58 -8.94 7.92 -7.56
C SER A 58 -10.33 8.49 -7.85
N ARG A 59 -10.70 8.54 -9.13
CA ARG A 59 -12.01 9.03 -9.58
C ARG A 59 -12.78 7.94 -10.29
N VAL A 60 -14.10 7.94 -10.09
CA VAL A 60 -15.05 7.09 -10.81
C VAL A 60 -15.74 7.87 -11.94
N ALA A 61 -16.66 7.22 -12.66
CA ALA A 61 -17.41 7.87 -13.74
C ALA A 61 -18.09 9.17 -13.27
N GLY A 62 -18.06 10.20 -14.11
CA GLY A 62 -18.57 11.53 -13.75
C GLY A 62 -17.60 12.38 -12.92
N GLY A 63 -16.39 11.89 -12.60
CA GLY A 63 -15.33 12.65 -11.95
C GLY A 63 -15.41 12.72 -10.43
N GLN A 64 -16.42 12.09 -9.82
CA GLN A 64 -16.56 11.92 -8.37
C GLN A 64 -15.34 11.17 -7.81
N SER A 65 -14.91 11.51 -6.58
CA SER A 65 -13.84 10.75 -5.93
C SER A 65 -14.36 9.37 -5.51
N LEU A 66 -13.50 8.35 -5.57
CA LEU A 66 -13.86 7.01 -5.13
C LEU A 66 -14.24 7.00 -3.64
N ARG A 67 -13.58 7.83 -2.83
CA ARG A 67 -13.90 7.98 -1.41
C ARG A 67 -15.36 8.40 -1.21
N ASP A 68 -15.82 9.39 -1.97
CA ASP A 68 -17.21 9.88 -1.85
C ASP A 68 -18.20 8.83 -2.39
N ALA A 69 -17.87 8.18 -3.52
CA ALA A 69 -18.70 7.12 -4.08
C ALA A 69 -18.87 5.92 -3.11
N VAL A 70 -17.81 5.55 -2.40
CA VAL A 70 -17.85 4.52 -1.35
C VAL A 70 -18.68 4.99 -0.15
N ALA A 71 -18.56 6.25 0.26
CA ALA A 71 -19.34 6.78 1.38
C ALA A 71 -20.85 6.88 1.09
N GLU A 72 -21.22 7.13 -0.17
CA GLU A 72 -22.62 7.21 -0.61
C GLU A 72 -23.32 5.85 -0.66
N ASP A 73 -22.60 4.78 -1.05
CA ASP A 73 -23.14 3.42 -1.10
C ASP A 73 -22.12 2.36 -0.64
N PRO A 74 -21.80 2.33 0.67
CA PRO A 74 -20.72 1.49 1.18
C PRO A 74 -21.02 0.00 1.07
N VAL A 75 -22.29 -0.40 1.16
CA VAL A 75 -22.68 -1.81 1.03
C VAL A 75 -22.48 -2.30 -0.40
N HIS A 76 -22.80 -1.48 -1.39
CA HIS A 76 -22.52 -1.82 -2.78
C HIS A 76 -21.03 -1.99 -3.06
N TRP A 77 -20.21 -1.07 -2.55
CA TRP A 77 -18.77 -1.11 -2.79
C TRP A 77 -18.05 -2.19 -2.00
N LEU A 78 -18.37 -2.35 -0.72
CA LEU A 78 -17.58 -3.11 0.24
C LEU A 78 -18.25 -4.42 0.70
N GLY A 79 -19.58 -4.50 0.60
CA GLY A 79 -20.38 -5.62 1.10
C GLY A 79 -20.82 -5.43 2.56
N GLU A 80 -21.93 -6.06 2.93
CA GLU A 80 -22.56 -5.88 4.25
C GLU A 80 -21.62 -6.26 5.41
N GLU A 81 -20.96 -7.42 5.32
CA GLU A 81 -20.05 -7.90 6.38
C GLU A 81 -18.87 -6.95 6.61
N HIS A 82 -18.33 -6.38 5.53
CA HIS A 82 -17.27 -5.39 5.61
C HIS A 82 -17.78 -4.11 6.28
N VAL A 83 -18.93 -3.61 5.85
CA VAL A 83 -19.51 -2.36 6.39
C VAL A 83 -19.84 -2.50 7.88
N ILE A 84 -20.31 -3.67 8.31
CA ILE A 84 -20.54 -3.96 9.73
C ILE A 84 -19.24 -3.87 10.54
N ALA A 85 -18.14 -4.37 9.99
CA ALA A 85 -16.85 -4.42 10.70
C ALA A 85 -16.06 -3.09 10.64
N PHE A 86 -16.09 -2.41 9.49
CA PHE A 86 -15.16 -1.32 9.16
C PHE A 86 -15.86 -0.04 8.67
N GLY A 87 -17.19 -0.05 8.54
CA GLY A 87 -17.94 1.07 7.97
C GLY A 87 -17.61 1.29 6.49
N ALA A 88 -17.46 2.56 6.09
CA ALA A 88 -17.11 2.93 4.72
C ALA A 88 -15.59 2.95 4.45
N ASP A 89 -14.77 2.45 5.38
CA ASP A 89 -13.32 2.40 5.22
C ASP A 89 -12.94 1.28 4.26
N THR A 90 -12.20 1.58 3.18
CA THR A 90 -11.75 0.55 2.23
C THR A 90 -10.66 -0.36 2.81
N MET A 91 -10.06 0.00 3.95
CA MET A 91 -9.00 -0.72 4.68
C MET A 91 -7.69 -0.92 3.91
N VAL A 92 -7.61 -0.53 2.64
CA VAL A 92 -6.41 -0.67 1.81
C VAL A 92 -6.16 0.55 0.93
N LEU A 93 -4.88 0.83 0.70
CA LEU A 93 -4.35 1.59 -0.43
C LEU A 93 -3.46 0.66 -1.26
N VAL A 94 -3.62 0.71 -2.58
CA VAL A 94 -2.79 -0.04 -3.52
C VAL A 94 -2.01 0.94 -4.39
N LYS A 95 -0.72 0.70 -4.55
CA LYS A 95 0.12 1.48 -5.45
C LYS A 95 0.89 0.58 -6.40
N MET A 96 1.20 1.11 -7.57
CA MET A 96 2.40 0.68 -8.29
C MET A 96 3.52 1.65 -7.96
N LEU A 97 4.72 1.13 -7.67
CA LEU A 97 5.87 1.94 -7.28
C LEU A 97 7.08 1.53 -8.11
N ASP A 98 7.70 2.50 -8.77
CA ASP A 98 8.90 2.34 -9.61
C ASP A 98 10.00 3.26 -9.10
N ALA A 99 10.97 2.68 -8.41
CA ALA A 99 12.07 3.39 -7.76
C ALA A 99 13.10 3.87 -8.78
N GLY A 100 12.99 5.12 -9.26
CA GLY A 100 14.00 5.76 -10.13
C GLY A 100 15.24 6.28 -9.40
N GLN A 101 15.26 6.12 -8.07
CA GLN A 101 16.39 6.19 -7.16
C GLN A 101 16.03 5.34 -5.94
N ARG A 102 17.00 4.99 -5.09
CA ARG A 102 16.69 4.38 -3.79
C ARG A 102 15.77 5.32 -3.02
N LEU A 103 14.73 4.78 -2.36
CA LEU A 103 13.90 5.52 -1.44
C LEU A 103 14.68 5.81 -0.15
N PRO A 104 14.39 6.92 0.55
CA PRO A 104 15.08 7.21 1.80
C PRO A 104 14.85 6.10 2.82
N VAL A 105 15.79 5.90 3.73
CA VAL A 105 15.52 5.09 4.92
C VAL A 105 14.39 5.75 5.70
N HIS A 106 13.33 5.00 5.93
CA HIS A 106 12.15 5.49 6.62
C HIS A 106 11.45 4.37 7.38
N LEU A 107 10.43 4.73 8.15
CA LEU A 107 9.53 3.79 8.80
C LEU A 107 8.10 4.30 8.80
N HIS A 108 7.20 3.40 9.16
CA HIS A 108 5.77 3.67 9.26
C HIS A 108 5.27 3.46 10.68
N PRO A 109 4.41 4.32 11.23
CA PRO A 109 3.91 4.18 12.60
C PRO A 109 2.94 3.00 12.74
N THR A 110 2.86 2.44 13.95
CA THR A 110 1.80 1.49 14.33
C THR A 110 0.44 2.20 14.40
N ARG A 111 -0.67 1.44 14.33
CA ARG A 111 -2.03 1.95 14.60
C ARG A 111 -2.12 2.70 15.93
N HIS A 112 -1.52 2.13 16.98
CA HIS A 112 -1.51 2.75 18.30
C HIS A 112 -0.78 4.11 18.29
N PHE A 113 0.43 4.17 17.73
CA PHE A 113 1.18 5.42 17.64
C PHE A 113 0.41 6.49 16.84
N ALA A 114 -0.16 6.09 15.69
CA ALA A 114 -0.90 6.99 14.83
C ALA A 114 -2.18 7.52 15.51
N ALA A 115 -2.90 6.68 16.25
CA ALA A 115 -4.04 7.12 17.05
C ALA A 115 -3.63 8.10 18.16
N THR A 116 -2.58 7.79 18.90
CA THR A 116 -2.11 8.60 20.04
C THR A 116 -1.55 9.95 19.61
N HIS A 117 -0.79 10.01 18.51
CA HIS A 117 -0.02 11.20 18.15
C HIS A 117 -0.54 11.95 16.93
N LEU A 118 -1.25 11.28 16.02
CA LEU A 118 -1.68 11.85 14.74
C LEU A 118 -3.22 11.92 14.59
N GLY A 119 -3.96 11.35 15.54
CA GLY A 119 -5.43 11.26 15.47
C GLY A 119 -5.92 10.41 14.29
N ARG A 120 -5.14 9.39 13.91
CA ARG A 120 -5.43 8.49 12.78
C ARG A 120 -5.90 7.13 13.27
N HIS A 121 -6.80 6.49 12.52
CA HIS A 121 -7.31 5.17 12.85
C HIS A 121 -6.34 4.05 12.47
N HIS A 122 -5.52 4.29 11.45
CA HIS A 122 -4.58 3.32 10.91
C HIS A 122 -3.14 3.74 11.18
N GLY A 123 -2.28 2.71 11.26
CA GLY A 123 -0.86 2.88 11.09
C GLY A 123 -0.54 2.75 9.61
N LYS A 124 0.63 2.20 9.29
CA LYS A 124 0.93 1.79 7.91
C LYS A 124 1.78 0.53 7.88
N ALA A 125 1.13 -0.62 7.95
CA ALA A 125 1.68 -1.88 7.48
C ALA A 125 1.61 -1.92 5.95
N GLU A 126 2.59 -2.55 5.31
CA GLU A 126 2.61 -2.70 3.86
C GLU A 126 3.23 -4.02 3.40
N ALA A 127 2.95 -4.40 2.17
CA ALA A 127 3.62 -5.49 1.48
C ALA A 127 3.92 -5.13 0.03
N TRP A 128 5.09 -5.56 -0.44
CA TRP A 128 5.57 -5.33 -1.78
C TRP A 128 5.52 -6.62 -2.59
N LEU A 129 4.82 -6.58 -3.71
CA LEU A 129 4.74 -7.65 -4.69
C LEU A 129 5.67 -7.30 -5.85
N VAL A 130 6.84 -7.93 -5.88
CA VAL A 130 7.92 -7.56 -6.78
C VAL A 130 7.59 -7.97 -8.21
N LEU A 131 7.68 -7.03 -9.14
CA LEU A 131 7.51 -7.22 -10.58
C LEU A 131 8.87 -7.17 -11.31
N GLU A 132 9.76 -6.26 -10.90
CA GLU A 132 11.17 -6.25 -11.27
C GLU A 132 12.04 -6.11 -10.02
N GLY A 133 13.04 -6.99 -9.91
CA GLY A 133 13.85 -7.18 -8.71
C GLY A 133 14.94 -6.13 -8.48
N GLY A 134 15.63 -6.28 -7.37
CA GLY A 134 16.71 -5.40 -6.92
C GLY A 134 17.05 -5.63 -5.45
N ILE A 135 17.68 -4.65 -4.83
CA ILE A 135 17.99 -4.70 -3.39
C ILE A 135 16.94 -3.92 -2.61
N VAL A 136 16.46 -4.49 -1.51
CA VAL A 136 15.69 -3.77 -0.49
C VAL A 136 16.41 -3.86 0.85
N HIS A 137 16.27 -2.83 1.69
CA HIS A 137 16.78 -2.84 3.05
C HIS A 137 15.62 -3.00 4.03
N LEU A 138 15.73 -3.93 4.99
CA LEU A 138 14.62 -4.26 5.89
C LEU A 138 15.10 -4.62 7.30
N GLY A 139 14.70 -3.79 8.28
CA GLY A 139 14.94 -4.04 9.70
C GLY A 139 16.42 -4.01 10.11
N PHE A 140 16.68 -3.79 11.39
CA PHE A 140 18.06 -3.77 11.88
C PHE A 140 18.65 -5.18 12.06
N ARG A 141 19.96 -5.30 11.84
CA ARG A 141 20.76 -6.53 12.07
C ARG A 141 21.16 -6.71 13.54
N HIS A 142 21.19 -5.62 14.30
CA HIS A 142 21.51 -5.56 15.72
C HIS A 142 20.62 -4.50 16.39
N ASP A 143 20.54 -4.50 17.71
CA ASP A 143 19.81 -3.47 18.44
C ASP A 143 20.47 -2.11 18.19
N VAL A 144 19.70 -1.12 17.76
CA VAL A 144 20.17 0.27 17.54
C VAL A 144 19.67 1.13 18.68
N LEU A 145 20.57 1.81 19.39
CA LEU A 145 20.17 2.64 20.53
C LEU A 145 19.48 3.93 20.07
N ALA A 146 18.55 4.44 20.88
CA ALA A 146 17.76 5.62 20.51
C ALA A 146 18.63 6.87 20.25
N TYR A 147 19.69 7.07 21.04
CA TYR A 147 20.60 8.21 20.85
C TYR A 147 21.48 8.06 19.59
N GLU A 148 21.85 6.83 19.25
CA GLU A 148 22.64 6.51 18.06
C GLU A 148 21.83 6.78 16.80
N LEU A 149 20.60 6.27 16.74
CA LEU A 149 19.67 6.57 15.66
C LEU A 149 19.40 8.08 15.52
N ALA A 150 19.14 8.76 16.64
CA ALA A 150 18.89 10.19 16.62
C ALA A 150 20.10 10.98 16.09
N GLU A 151 21.32 10.54 16.40
CA GLU A 151 22.53 11.13 15.86
C GLU A 151 22.64 10.90 14.35
N TRP A 152 22.46 9.67 13.86
CA TRP A 152 22.46 9.38 12.42
C TRP A 152 21.44 10.23 11.66
N VAL A 153 20.22 10.36 12.19
CA VAL A 153 19.16 11.18 11.58
C VAL A 153 19.57 12.66 11.59
N ARG A 154 20.16 13.15 12.68
CA ARG A 154 20.59 14.55 12.79
C ARG A 154 21.76 14.88 11.86
N THR A 155 22.70 13.96 11.67
CA THR A 155 23.90 14.14 10.84
C THR A 155 23.74 13.63 9.42
N GLN A 156 22.59 13.02 9.10
CA GLN A 156 22.30 12.36 7.82
C GLN A 156 23.32 11.26 7.47
N ASP A 157 23.76 10.49 8.47
CA ASP A 157 24.66 9.34 8.31
C ASP A 157 23.95 8.16 7.66
N THR A 158 23.73 8.29 6.35
CA THR A 158 23.02 7.32 5.52
C THR A 158 23.74 5.98 5.45
N SER A 159 25.09 5.99 5.47
CA SER A 159 25.88 4.75 5.45
C SER A 159 25.60 3.96 6.72
N ALA A 160 25.69 4.58 7.90
CA ALA A 160 25.43 3.89 9.16
C ALA A 160 24.00 3.33 9.23
N MET A 161 23.00 4.07 8.74
CA MET A 161 21.61 3.57 8.67
C MET A 161 21.48 2.32 7.80
N LEU A 162 21.98 2.36 6.55
CA LEU A 162 21.91 1.23 5.62
C LEU A 162 22.75 0.05 6.10
N ASP A 163 23.95 0.33 6.63
CA ASP A 163 24.86 -0.64 7.23
C ASP A 163 24.28 -1.22 8.52
N ALA A 164 23.29 -0.64 9.17
CA ALA A 164 22.60 -1.27 10.29
C ALA A 164 21.51 -2.24 9.85
N MET A 165 21.11 -2.25 8.57
CA MET A 165 19.93 -2.97 8.07
C MET A 165 20.25 -4.22 7.25
N HIS A 166 19.31 -5.16 7.13
CA HIS A 166 19.49 -6.29 6.21
C HIS A 166 19.32 -5.83 4.76
N ALA A 167 20.34 -6.01 3.93
CA ALA A 167 20.24 -5.83 2.48
C ALA A 167 19.81 -7.16 1.85
N ILE A 168 18.72 -7.13 1.09
CA ILE A 168 18.02 -8.33 0.63
C ILE A 168 17.81 -8.22 -0.87
N GLU A 169 18.30 -9.19 -1.61
CA GLU A 169 17.97 -9.32 -3.03
C GLU A 169 16.59 -9.97 -3.20
N VAL A 170 15.74 -9.25 -3.95
CA VAL A 170 14.38 -9.67 -4.27
C VAL A 170 14.22 -9.84 -5.77
N PHE A 171 13.44 -10.83 -6.17
CA PHE A 171 13.24 -11.20 -7.58
C PHE A 171 11.77 -11.05 -7.98
N PRO A 172 11.46 -10.94 -9.29
CA PRO A 172 10.08 -11.00 -9.77
C PRO A 172 9.31 -12.19 -9.19
N GLY A 173 8.12 -11.92 -8.65
CA GLY A 173 7.27 -12.92 -8.01
C GLY A 173 7.47 -13.05 -6.50
N ASP A 174 8.57 -12.55 -5.94
CA ASP A 174 8.75 -12.46 -4.49
C ASP A 174 7.71 -11.49 -3.88
N SER A 175 7.44 -11.67 -2.58
CA SER A 175 6.79 -10.65 -1.78
C SER A 175 7.58 -10.33 -0.52
N VAL A 176 7.47 -9.10 -0.04
CA VAL A 176 8.08 -8.63 1.20
C VAL A 176 7.02 -7.97 2.06
N PHE A 177 6.81 -8.45 3.28
CA PHE A 177 5.93 -7.81 4.26
C PHE A 177 6.74 -6.88 5.18
N VAL A 178 6.28 -5.65 5.32
CA VAL A 178 6.89 -4.62 6.17
C VAL A 178 5.92 -4.28 7.29
N PRO A 179 6.13 -4.82 8.51
CA PRO A 179 5.29 -4.50 9.65
C PRO A 179 5.53 -3.06 10.12
N PRO A 180 4.54 -2.39 10.73
CA PRO A 180 4.73 -1.05 11.27
C PRO A 180 5.87 -0.99 12.30
N GLY A 181 6.56 0.14 12.33
CA GLY A 181 7.75 0.41 13.15
C GLY A 181 9.05 -0.11 12.54
N MET A 182 8.98 -0.93 11.49
CA MET A 182 10.17 -1.47 10.82
C MET A 182 10.86 -0.38 9.97
N PRO A 183 12.16 -0.09 10.19
CA PRO A 183 12.91 0.72 9.24
C PRO A 183 13.13 -0.07 7.94
N HIS A 184 12.99 0.62 6.81
CA HIS A 184 13.15 0.00 5.50
C HIS A 184 13.51 1.03 4.42
N ALA A 185 14.01 0.53 3.29
CA ALA A 185 14.24 1.31 2.08
C ALA A 185 14.13 0.42 0.83
N ILE A 186 13.57 0.95 -0.25
CA ILE A 186 13.46 0.27 -1.54
C ILE A 186 14.60 0.75 -2.44
N GLY A 187 15.41 -0.17 -2.97
CA GLY A 187 16.53 0.14 -3.86
C GLY A 187 16.11 0.71 -5.21
N GLU A 188 17.03 1.44 -5.83
CA GLU A 188 16.86 1.91 -7.20
C GLU A 188 16.62 0.73 -8.15
N GLY A 189 15.71 0.93 -9.09
CA GLY A 189 15.36 -0.06 -10.11
C GLY A 189 14.27 -1.03 -9.71
N VAL A 190 13.91 -1.15 -8.42
CA VAL A 190 12.82 -2.03 -7.99
C VAL A 190 11.47 -1.50 -8.51
N PHE A 191 10.67 -2.39 -9.10
CA PHE A 191 9.29 -2.12 -9.52
C PHE A 191 8.35 -3.13 -8.90
N LEU A 192 7.28 -2.64 -8.27
CA LEU A 192 6.40 -3.47 -7.45
C LEU A 192 4.96 -2.95 -7.44
N VAL A 193 4.05 -3.84 -7.03
CA VAL A 193 2.74 -3.46 -6.49
C VAL A 193 2.85 -3.42 -4.98
N GLU A 194 2.52 -2.29 -4.36
CA GLU A 194 2.44 -2.11 -2.91
C GLU A 194 0.98 -2.21 -2.48
N VAL A 195 0.68 -3.08 -1.53
CA VAL A 195 -0.58 -3.04 -0.78
C VAL A 195 -0.26 -2.57 0.64
N GLN A 196 -1.07 -1.67 1.17
CA GLN A 196 -0.83 -1.09 2.49
C GLN A 196 -2.15 -0.72 3.16
N GLU A 197 -2.09 -0.48 4.47
CA GLU A 197 -3.18 0.23 5.17
C GLU A 197 -3.43 1.61 4.52
N PRO A 198 -4.63 2.21 4.65
CA PRO A 198 -5.07 3.33 3.82
C PRO A 198 -4.52 4.69 4.30
N GLU A 199 -3.22 4.79 4.53
CA GLU A 199 -2.52 5.95 5.09
C GLU A 199 -1.23 6.31 4.32
N ASP A 200 -0.90 7.61 4.22
CA ASP A 200 0.36 8.11 3.63
C ASP A 200 1.33 8.58 4.72
N LEU A 201 1.60 7.72 5.70
CA LEU A 201 2.38 8.07 6.90
C LEU A 201 3.81 7.54 6.83
N SER A 202 4.76 8.41 6.50
CA SER A 202 6.20 8.08 6.50
C SER A 202 6.97 8.99 7.46
N ILE A 203 7.72 8.38 8.38
CA ILE A 203 8.71 9.06 9.19
C ILE A 203 10.07 8.81 8.55
N LEU A 204 10.66 9.87 8.01
CA LEU A 204 11.92 9.81 7.27
C LEU A 204 13.10 9.86 8.23
N LEU A 205 14.02 8.91 8.09
CA LEU A 205 15.30 8.91 8.81
C LEU A 205 16.39 9.58 7.97
N GLU A 206 16.25 9.46 6.65
CA GLU A 206 17.12 10.04 5.63
C GLU A 206 16.34 10.99 4.72
N TRP A 207 16.97 12.09 4.30
CA TRP A 207 16.45 13.01 3.29
C TRP A 207 17.55 13.73 2.49
N ASP A 208 18.83 13.58 2.84
CA ASP A 208 19.93 14.07 2.02
C ASP A 208 19.91 13.44 0.62
N GLY A 209 19.94 14.27 -0.42
CA GLY A 209 19.85 13.83 -1.81
C GLY A 209 18.41 13.66 -2.34
N TYR A 210 17.39 14.02 -1.57
CA TYR A 210 15.99 14.02 -1.98
C TYR A 210 15.42 15.43 -2.09
N ALA A 211 14.37 15.59 -2.90
CA ALA A 211 13.72 16.87 -3.17
C ALA A 211 12.71 17.24 -2.06
N LEU A 212 13.13 17.17 -0.79
CA LEU A 212 12.36 17.64 0.36
C LEU A 212 13.26 18.24 1.44
N ASP A 213 12.67 19.06 2.31
CA ASP A 213 13.28 19.41 3.58
C ASP A 213 12.80 18.43 4.66
N GLY A 214 13.61 17.42 4.96
CA GLY A 214 13.27 16.44 5.98
C GLY A 214 13.27 17.00 7.40
N THR A 215 13.94 18.14 7.65
CA THR A 215 13.93 18.76 8.98
C THR A 215 12.53 19.23 9.39
N SER A 216 11.71 19.62 8.41
CA SER A 216 10.32 20.05 8.63
C SER A 216 9.28 19.01 8.21
N LYS A 217 9.56 18.20 7.19
CA LYS A 217 8.59 17.26 6.60
C LYS A 217 8.79 15.80 7.04
N GLY A 218 9.98 15.43 7.52
CA GLY A 218 10.32 14.04 7.82
C GLY A 218 9.67 13.46 9.07
N HIS A 219 8.99 14.27 9.87
CA HIS A 219 8.51 13.86 11.20
C HIS A 219 6.98 14.00 11.38
N LEU A 220 6.22 14.10 10.29
CA LEU A 220 4.74 14.17 10.31
C LEU A 220 4.16 15.29 11.22
N GLY A 221 4.89 16.39 11.40
CA GLY A 221 4.49 17.48 12.31
C GLY A 221 4.70 17.22 13.81
N LEU A 222 5.25 16.07 14.22
CA LEU A 222 5.42 15.68 15.62
C LEU A 222 6.72 16.16 16.29
N GLY A 223 7.71 16.58 15.48
CA GLY A 223 9.11 16.72 15.87
C GLY A 223 9.83 15.36 16.00
N PHE A 224 11.13 15.33 15.69
CA PHE A 224 11.89 14.07 15.63
C PHE A 224 11.92 13.29 16.95
N ARG A 225 11.94 13.97 18.11
CA ARG A 225 11.92 13.27 19.41
C ARG A 225 10.72 12.32 19.54
N THR A 226 9.54 12.77 19.11
CA THR A 226 8.31 11.98 19.16
C THR A 226 8.23 11.01 17.98
N ALA A 227 8.57 11.48 16.77
CA ALA A 227 8.50 10.64 15.57
C ALA A 227 9.41 9.42 15.67
N LEU A 228 10.64 9.59 16.17
CA LEU A 228 11.59 8.47 16.31
C LEU A 228 11.17 7.45 17.36
N SER A 229 10.24 7.75 18.27
CA SER A 229 9.73 6.73 19.21
C SER A 229 8.77 5.72 18.56
N ALA A 230 8.43 5.90 17.28
CA ALA A 230 7.63 4.95 16.52
C ALA A 230 8.44 3.74 16.00
N ILE A 231 9.77 3.82 15.99
CA ILE A 231 10.64 2.79 15.41
C ILE A 231 10.81 1.59 16.34
N ASP A 232 10.88 0.40 15.74
CA ASP A 232 11.35 -0.80 16.41
C ASP A 232 12.88 -0.85 16.40
N HIS A 233 13.48 -0.55 17.53
CA HIS A 233 14.94 -0.52 17.73
C HIS A 233 15.63 -1.89 17.73
N ARG A 234 14.86 -2.99 17.75
CA ARG A 234 15.41 -4.34 17.95
C ARG A 234 16.08 -4.88 16.69
N GLY A 235 17.25 -5.45 16.87
CA GLY A 235 17.91 -6.30 15.89
C GLY A 235 17.13 -7.58 15.64
N ARG A 236 17.09 -8.02 14.38
CA ARG A 236 16.44 -9.26 13.97
C ARG A 236 17.45 -10.18 13.29
N SER A 237 17.36 -11.47 13.57
CA SER A 237 18.14 -12.48 12.87
C SER A 237 17.68 -12.62 11.42
N GLU A 238 18.56 -13.15 10.57
CA GLU A 238 18.23 -13.45 9.16
C GLU A 238 16.99 -14.33 9.03
N ALA A 239 16.81 -15.33 9.91
CA ALA A 239 15.62 -16.19 9.89
C ALA A 239 14.32 -15.41 10.16
N LYS A 240 14.34 -14.44 11.08
CA LYS A 240 13.17 -13.59 11.37
C LYS A 240 12.85 -12.65 10.22
N ILE A 241 13.87 -12.14 9.54
CA ILE A 241 13.71 -11.31 8.35
C ILE A 241 13.24 -12.15 7.15
N GLY A 242 13.80 -13.34 6.96
CA GLY A 242 13.41 -14.29 5.92
C GLY A 242 11.95 -14.73 6.04
N ALA A 243 11.39 -14.79 7.25
CA ALA A 243 9.97 -15.07 7.47
C ALA A 243 9.03 -13.96 6.98
N LEU A 244 9.54 -12.75 6.73
CA LEU A 244 8.78 -11.64 6.14
C LEU A 244 8.81 -11.67 4.61
N ILE A 245 9.52 -12.63 4.00
CA ILE A 245 9.70 -12.73 2.57
C ILE A 245 9.09 -14.04 2.09
N THR A 246 8.19 -13.98 1.13
CA THR A 246 7.75 -15.17 0.40
C THR A 246 8.38 -15.18 -0.98
N ARG A 247 8.94 -16.33 -1.35
CA ARG A 247 9.54 -16.51 -2.68
C ARG A 247 8.49 -16.90 -3.71
N ALA A 248 8.76 -16.61 -4.98
CA ALA A 248 7.87 -16.98 -6.08
C ALA A 248 7.43 -18.46 -6.00
N GLY A 249 6.13 -18.71 -6.14
CA GLY A 249 5.52 -20.04 -6.06
C GLY A 249 5.23 -20.56 -4.65
N ALA A 250 5.59 -19.83 -3.59
CA ALA A 250 5.13 -20.08 -2.22
C ALA A 250 3.79 -19.37 -1.93
N SER A 251 3.48 -19.11 -0.65
CA SER A 251 2.33 -18.27 -0.29
C SER A 251 2.51 -16.84 -0.82
N THR A 252 1.39 -16.18 -1.16
CA THR A 252 1.45 -14.83 -1.74
C THR A 252 2.06 -13.80 -0.79
N LEU A 253 1.77 -13.90 0.51
CA LEU A 253 2.26 -13.01 1.56
C LEU A 253 2.76 -13.78 2.78
N ALA A 254 3.57 -13.11 3.59
CA ALA A 254 4.05 -13.61 4.87
C ALA A 254 2.90 -13.75 5.90
N ALA A 255 3.01 -14.72 6.80
CA ALA A 255 2.02 -14.94 7.86
C ALA A 255 1.92 -13.74 8.81
N GLY A 256 0.71 -13.44 9.27
CA GLY A 256 0.38 -12.28 10.11
C GLY A 256 0.13 -11.00 9.33
N SER A 257 0.25 -11.00 7.99
CA SER A 257 -0.11 -9.84 7.16
C SER A 257 -1.62 -9.74 6.89
N GLU A 258 -2.35 -10.85 7.03
CA GLU A 258 -3.77 -11.01 6.74
C GLU A 258 -4.70 -10.10 7.56
N VAL A 259 -4.23 -9.61 8.71
CA VAL A 259 -4.95 -8.65 9.57
C VAL A 259 -4.94 -7.21 9.02
N PHE A 260 -4.09 -6.95 8.03
CA PHE A 260 -3.97 -5.64 7.38
C PHE A 260 -4.58 -5.64 5.98
N PHE A 261 -4.36 -6.70 5.22
CA PHE A 261 -4.81 -6.83 3.84
C PHE A 261 -4.70 -8.28 3.36
N ARG A 262 -5.33 -8.58 2.23
CA ARG A 262 -5.19 -9.86 1.52
C ARG A 262 -4.68 -9.62 0.11
N VAL A 263 -3.86 -10.54 -0.38
CA VAL A 263 -3.42 -10.52 -1.77
C VAL A 263 -3.44 -11.92 -2.36
N GLU A 264 -3.99 -12.03 -3.56
CA GLU A 264 -4.03 -13.25 -4.35
C GLU A 264 -3.22 -13.02 -5.63
N ARG A 265 -2.25 -13.90 -5.92
CA ARG A 265 -1.60 -13.99 -7.24
C ARG A 265 -2.30 -15.11 -7.99
N LEU A 266 -2.96 -14.78 -9.09
CA LEU A 266 -3.85 -15.68 -9.80
C LEU A 266 -3.42 -15.80 -11.26
N THR A 267 -3.46 -17.03 -11.76
CA THR A 267 -3.25 -17.35 -13.17
C THR A 267 -4.56 -17.86 -13.76
N ALA A 268 -5.12 -17.11 -14.70
CA ALA A 268 -6.22 -17.60 -15.52
C ALA A 268 -5.63 -18.34 -16.73
N SER A 269 -5.75 -19.67 -16.73
CA SER A 269 -5.49 -20.54 -17.89
C SER A 269 -6.79 -21.23 -18.28
N GLY A 270 -7.61 -20.55 -19.10
CA GLY A 270 -9.00 -20.97 -19.35
C GLY A 270 -9.98 -20.05 -18.65
N ARG A 271 -10.84 -20.58 -17.76
CA ARG A 271 -11.81 -19.80 -16.98
C ARG A 271 -11.69 -20.15 -15.50
N ILE A 272 -11.46 -19.14 -14.67
CA ILE A 272 -11.48 -19.25 -13.20
C ILE A 272 -12.57 -18.34 -12.63
N GLU A 273 -13.10 -18.70 -11.47
CA GLU A 273 -14.09 -17.91 -10.75
C GLU A 273 -13.43 -17.16 -9.59
N LEU A 274 -13.77 -15.88 -9.47
CA LEU A 274 -13.39 -15.01 -8.38
C LEU A 274 -14.63 -14.75 -7.52
N ASP A 275 -14.47 -14.90 -6.21
CA ASP A 275 -15.54 -14.61 -5.26
C ASP A 275 -15.98 -13.14 -5.34
N ALA A 276 -17.17 -12.82 -4.84
CA ALA A 276 -17.55 -11.43 -4.68
C ALA A 276 -16.62 -10.71 -3.68
N GLY A 277 -16.26 -9.46 -3.95
CA GLY A 277 -15.59 -8.63 -2.97
C GLY A 277 -14.92 -7.40 -3.55
N PHE A 278 -14.82 -6.37 -2.70
CA PHE A 278 -14.04 -5.19 -3.02
C PHE A 278 -12.57 -5.54 -3.25
N GLY A 279 -11.95 -4.91 -4.25
CA GLY A 279 -10.51 -4.94 -4.39
C GLY A 279 -9.99 -4.32 -5.68
N VAL A 280 -8.68 -4.29 -5.78
CA VAL A 280 -7.93 -3.77 -6.94
C VAL A 280 -7.23 -4.91 -7.64
N ILE A 281 -7.50 -5.07 -8.93
CA ILE A 281 -6.81 -6.03 -9.79
C ILE A 281 -5.73 -5.29 -10.61
N VAL A 282 -4.52 -5.85 -10.63
CA VAL A 282 -3.43 -5.42 -11.52
C VAL A 282 -3.09 -6.60 -12.44
N VAL A 283 -3.36 -6.48 -13.74
CA VAL A 283 -3.03 -7.52 -14.72
C VAL A 283 -1.55 -7.39 -15.06
N THR A 284 -0.75 -8.41 -14.72
CA THR A 284 0.71 -8.36 -14.81
C THR A 284 1.25 -8.99 -16.09
N VAL A 285 0.59 -10.03 -16.61
CA VAL A 285 1.03 -10.77 -17.80
C VAL A 285 -0.19 -11.15 -18.65
N GLY A 286 -0.01 -11.16 -19.97
CA GLY A 286 -0.97 -11.74 -20.91
C GLY A 286 -2.23 -10.91 -21.13
N GLU A 287 -3.28 -11.57 -21.60
CA GLU A 287 -4.56 -10.96 -21.93
C GLU A 287 -5.74 -11.92 -21.73
N GLY A 288 -6.92 -11.34 -21.54
CA GLY A 288 -8.11 -12.08 -21.17
C GLY A 288 -9.36 -11.22 -21.10
N SER A 289 -10.35 -11.70 -20.35
CA SER A 289 -11.56 -10.94 -20.04
C SER A 289 -12.09 -11.22 -18.66
N LEU A 290 -12.65 -10.20 -18.01
CA LEU A 290 -13.49 -10.35 -16.83
C LEU A 290 -14.96 -10.27 -17.21
N GLU A 291 -15.78 -11.13 -16.63
CA GLU A 291 -17.22 -11.17 -16.85
C GLU A 291 -17.96 -11.19 -15.51
N THR A 292 -18.86 -10.25 -15.31
CA THR A 292 -19.70 -10.15 -14.10
C THR A 292 -21.01 -10.92 -14.27
N ALA A 293 -21.66 -11.26 -13.17
CA ALA A 293 -22.94 -11.95 -13.19
C ALA A 293 -24.07 -11.14 -13.88
N ASP A 294 -23.98 -9.81 -13.91
CA ASP A 294 -24.92 -8.93 -14.60
C ASP A 294 -24.62 -8.75 -16.11
N GLY A 295 -23.63 -9.49 -16.64
CA GLY A 295 -23.34 -9.59 -18.07
C GLY A 295 -22.36 -8.56 -18.61
N GLN A 296 -21.74 -7.73 -17.76
CA GLN A 296 -20.61 -6.90 -18.20
C GLN A 296 -19.47 -7.83 -18.62
N ARG A 297 -18.89 -7.57 -19.80
CA ARG A 297 -17.65 -8.20 -20.25
C ARG A 297 -16.59 -7.15 -20.54
N LEU A 298 -15.45 -7.28 -19.88
CA LEU A 298 -14.31 -6.37 -20.00
C LEU A 298 -13.10 -7.14 -20.51
N ALA A 299 -12.68 -6.90 -21.75
CA ALA A 299 -11.39 -7.39 -22.24
C ALA A 299 -10.27 -6.67 -21.50
N VAL A 300 -9.23 -7.38 -21.07
CA VAL A 300 -8.11 -6.88 -20.26
C VAL A 300 -6.78 -7.44 -20.75
N ALA A 301 -5.70 -6.72 -20.51
CA ALA A 301 -4.34 -7.16 -20.80
C ALA A 301 -3.36 -6.61 -19.77
N ALA A 302 -2.14 -7.13 -19.76
CA ALA A 302 -1.04 -6.63 -18.94
C ALA A 302 -0.97 -5.08 -18.97
N GLY A 303 -0.81 -4.47 -17.81
CA GLY A 303 -0.87 -3.02 -17.64
C GLY A 303 -2.23 -2.46 -17.23
N ASP A 304 -3.30 -3.25 -17.39
CA ASP A 304 -4.63 -2.85 -16.91
C ASP A 304 -4.70 -2.92 -15.38
N THR A 305 -5.24 -1.85 -14.79
CA THR A 305 -5.61 -1.80 -13.38
C THR A 305 -7.10 -1.62 -13.26
N LEU A 306 -7.74 -2.42 -12.42
CA LEU A 306 -9.20 -2.51 -12.33
C LEU A 306 -9.65 -2.35 -10.88
N LEU A 307 -10.81 -1.74 -10.70
CA LEU A 307 -11.51 -1.67 -9.43
C LEU A 307 -12.73 -2.58 -9.48
N VAL A 308 -12.82 -3.51 -8.53
CA VAL A 308 -13.92 -4.45 -8.40
C VAL A 308 -14.77 -4.02 -7.20
N PRO A 309 -16.01 -3.55 -7.37
CA PRO A 309 -16.94 -3.38 -6.25
C PRO A 309 -17.47 -4.73 -5.79
N PHE A 310 -17.83 -4.87 -4.51
CA PHE A 310 -18.52 -6.05 -3.98
C PHE A 310 -19.78 -6.38 -4.81
N GLY A 311 -20.54 -5.35 -5.18
CA GLY A 311 -21.75 -5.45 -5.99
C GLY A 311 -21.54 -5.87 -7.46
N ALA A 312 -20.31 -6.12 -7.91
CA ALA A 312 -20.06 -6.84 -9.16
C ALA A 312 -20.42 -8.34 -9.04
N GLY A 313 -20.57 -8.83 -7.80
CA GLY A 313 -20.82 -10.24 -7.52
C GLY A 313 -19.61 -11.12 -7.86
N ARG A 314 -19.86 -12.39 -8.13
CA ARG A 314 -18.82 -13.30 -8.64
C ARG A 314 -18.36 -12.85 -10.02
N VAL A 315 -17.06 -12.92 -10.25
CA VAL A 315 -16.43 -12.52 -11.50
C VAL A 315 -15.76 -13.72 -12.14
N LEU A 316 -16.03 -13.95 -13.41
CA LEU A 316 -15.37 -14.98 -14.20
C LEU A 316 -14.20 -14.36 -14.94
N ALA A 317 -13.00 -14.79 -14.60
CA ALA A 317 -11.77 -14.40 -15.28
C ALA A 317 -11.41 -15.45 -16.33
N GLY A 318 -11.31 -15.03 -17.59
CA GLY A 318 -11.02 -15.90 -18.72
C GLY A 318 -9.78 -15.46 -19.50
N GLY A 319 -9.16 -16.37 -20.25
CA GLY A 319 -8.04 -16.10 -21.15
C GLY A 319 -6.73 -16.76 -20.71
N SER A 320 -5.61 -16.08 -21.00
CA SER A 320 -4.26 -16.46 -20.57
C SER A 320 -3.60 -15.23 -19.97
N MET A 321 -3.79 -15.05 -18.66
CA MET A 321 -3.30 -13.88 -17.94
C MET A 321 -2.93 -14.19 -16.50
N ASP A 322 -1.92 -13.48 -16.01
CA ASP A 322 -1.60 -13.42 -14.58
C ASP A 322 -2.01 -12.07 -14.04
N PHE A 323 -2.58 -12.06 -12.83
CA PHE A 323 -2.96 -10.84 -12.16
C PHE A 323 -2.81 -10.94 -10.65
N ILE A 324 -2.62 -9.77 -10.04
CA ILE A 324 -2.61 -9.59 -8.60
C ILE A 324 -3.95 -9.00 -8.20
N TRP A 325 -4.59 -9.57 -7.18
CA TRP A 325 -5.81 -9.02 -6.59
C TRP A 325 -5.57 -8.64 -5.14
N CYS A 326 -5.52 -7.32 -4.89
CA CYS A 326 -5.35 -6.74 -3.57
C CYS A 326 -6.72 -6.43 -2.96
N ARG A 327 -6.94 -6.88 -1.72
CA ARG A 327 -8.25 -6.87 -1.04
C ARG A 327 -8.12 -6.42 0.42
N PRO A 328 -9.18 -5.87 1.02
CA PRO A 328 -9.23 -5.61 2.44
C PRO A 328 -9.06 -6.89 3.27
N PRO A 329 -8.65 -6.77 4.54
CA PRO A 329 -8.64 -7.90 5.47
C PRO A 329 -10.07 -8.43 5.64
N MET A 330 -10.19 -9.71 5.99
CA MET A 330 -11.52 -10.24 6.33
C MET A 330 -12.00 -9.66 7.67
N PRO A 331 -13.31 -9.42 7.83
CA PRO A 331 -13.89 -9.22 9.14
C PRO A 331 -13.50 -10.38 10.08
N GLY A 332 -12.96 -10.06 11.25
CA GLY A 332 -12.47 -11.04 12.21
C GLY A 332 -12.48 -10.51 13.64
N PRO A 333 -12.33 -11.37 14.66
CA PRO A 333 -12.42 -10.99 16.07
C PRO A 333 -11.38 -9.95 16.50
N GLU A 334 -10.26 -9.83 15.77
CA GLU A 334 -9.21 -8.83 16.02
C GLU A 334 -9.61 -7.41 15.59
N HIS A 335 -10.69 -7.28 14.81
CA HIS A 335 -11.20 -6.02 14.28
C HIS A 335 -12.53 -5.58 14.92
N SER A 336 -13.10 -6.38 15.82
CA SER A 336 -14.41 -6.11 16.41
C SER A 336 -14.35 -5.37 17.75
N VAL A 337 -14.00 -4.07 17.77
CA VAL A 337 -14.38 -3.06 18.82
C VAL A 337 -14.07 -1.66 18.24
N SER A 338 -14.86 -0.58 18.32
CA SER A 338 -15.92 -0.17 19.25
C SER A 338 -16.92 0.80 18.59
N SER A 339 -18.21 0.46 18.56
CA SER A 339 -19.28 1.42 18.29
C SER A 339 -20.15 1.63 19.54
N THR A 340 -19.54 2.06 20.65
CA THR A 340 -20.29 2.52 21.82
C THR A 340 -19.58 3.68 22.53
N SER A 341 -19.80 4.89 22.03
CA SER A 341 -19.80 6.12 22.84
C SER A 341 -20.66 7.17 22.12
N GLY A 342 -21.59 7.90 22.71
CA GLY A 342 -22.14 7.86 24.05
C GLY A 342 -23.40 8.73 24.07
N ALA A 343 -24.55 8.15 24.44
CA ALA A 343 -25.70 8.94 24.86
C ALA A 343 -25.51 9.26 26.36
N ARG A 344 -24.91 10.41 26.67
CA ARG A 344 -25.00 10.96 28.02
C ARG A 344 -26.43 11.45 28.24
N SER A 345 -27.21 10.64 28.96
CA SER A 345 -28.43 11.07 29.62
C SER A 345 -28.11 12.28 30.51
N ARG A 346 -28.76 13.40 30.24
CA ARG A 346 -28.93 14.49 31.21
C ARG A 346 -30.05 14.06 32.15
N THR A 347 -29.73 13.87 33.42
CA THR A 347 -30.70 13.98 34.50
C THR A 347 -30.15 14.90 35.58
N SER A 348 -30.89 15.99 35.75
CA SER A 348 -30.88 16.96 36.82
C SER A 348 -30.94 16.32 38.21
N LEU A 349 -30.16 16.87 39.15
CA LEU A 349 -30.63 17.45 40.40
C LEU A 349 -29.54 18.38 40.96
#